data_AF-A0A935X1M5-F1
#
_entry.id   AF-A0A935X1M5-F1
#
_cell.length_a   1.000
_cell.length_b   1.000
_cell.length_c   1.000
_cell.angle_alpha   90.00
_cell.angle_beta   90.00
_cell.angle_gamma   90.00
#
_symmetry.space_group_name_H-M   'P 1'
#
loop_
_entity.id
_entity.type
_entity.pdbx_description
1 polymer ?
#
loop_
_entity_poly.entity_id
_entity_poly.type
_entity_poly.pdbx_seq_one_letter_code
_entity_poly.pdbx_strand_id
1 'polypeptide(L)'
;MLGMFDTRKVDDFAKSLAQDFARRFPPANEERTDKAVTSQLSVVSEGVYARALRFHQENKLGLFRKAKLGNTFRWQLKEMGYTDGFVEKITKGLVVRLAQKKA
;
A
#
# COMPACT_ATOMS: atom_id res chain seq x y z
N MET A 1 -25.01 -5.16 14.11
CA MET A 1 -23.92 -5.94 13.50
C MET A 1 -23.42 -5.22 12.23
N LEU A 2 -22.44 -4.31 12.29
CA LEU A 2 -21.98 -3.57 11.09
C LEU A 2 -20.46 -3.34 10.97
N GLY A 3 -19.64 -3.72 11.96
CA GLY A 3 -18.19 -3.45 11.94
C GLY A 3 -17.33 -4.46 11.16
N MET A 4 -17.77 -5.71 11.02
CA MET A 4 -16.97 -6.77 10.39
C MET A 4 -16.94 -6.66 8.85
N PHE A 5 -18.01 -6.15 8.24
CA PHE A 5 -18.13 -6.05 6.79
C PHE A 5 -17.16 -5.00 6.21
N ASP A 6 -17.04 -3.86 6.88
CA ASP A 6 -16.13 -2.78 6.49
C ASP A 6 -14.66 -3.16 6.63
N THR A 7 -14.30 -4.00 7.59
CA THR A 7 -12.91 -4.39 7.82
C THR A 7 -12.42 -5.45 6.84
N ARG A 8 -13.28 -6.39 6.41
CA ARG A 8 -12.97 -7.32 5.31
C ARG A 8 -12.73 -6.58 4.01
N LYS A 9 -13.59 -5.60 3.67
CA LYS A 9 -13.41 -4.76 2.48
C LYS A 9 -12.05 -4.04 2.47
N VAL A 10 -11.61 -3.53 3.63
CA VAL A 10 -10.30 -2.90 3.77
C VAL A 10 -9.16 -3.91 3.59
N ASP A 11 -9.30 -5.12 4.14
CA ASP A 11 -8.29 -6.18 3.99
C ASP A 11 -8.16 -6.63 2.53
N ASP A 12 -9.27 -6.92 1.88
CA ASP A 12 -9.28 -7.37 0.48
C ASP A 12 -8.68 -6.30 -0.44
N PHE A 13 -9.02 -5.03 -0.19
CA PHE A 13 -8.43 -3.92 -0.92
C PHE A 13 -6.93 -3.76 -0.66
N ALA A 14 -6.48 -3.88 0.59
CA ALA A 14 -5.06 -3.79 0.94
C ALA A 14 -4.25 -4.93 0.28
N LYS A 15 -4.79 -6.15 0.26
CA LYS A 15 -4.20 -7.29 -0.43
C LYS A 15 -4.12 -7.07 -1.94
N SER A 16 -5.21 -6.59 -2.55
CA SER A 16 -5.23 -6.21 -3.96
C SER A 16 -4.16 -5.16 -4.29
N LEU A 17 -4.00 -4.13 -3.45
CA LEU A 17 -2.98 -3.10 -3.66
C LEU A 17 -1.56 -3.68 -3.64
N ALA A 18 -1.27 -4.55 -2.68
CA ALA A 18 0.04 -5.20 -2.58
C ALA A 18 0.30 -6.14 -3.77
N GLN A 19 -0.70 -6.92 -4.20
CA GLN A 19 -0.59 -7.77 -5.39
C GLN A 19 -0.33 -6.96 -6.65
N ASP A 20 -1.03 -5.85 -6.84
CA ASP A 20 -0.82 -4.98 -8.00
C ASP A 20 0.53 -4.26 -7.95
N PHE A 21 0.99 -3.90 -6.75
CA PHE A 21 2.35 -3.39 -6.54
C PHE A 21 3.36 -4.44 -7.01
N ALA A 22 3.25 -5.67 -6.54
CA ALA A 22 4.20 -6.73 -6.84
C ALA A 22 4.19 -7.19 -8.29
N ARG A 23 3.03 -7.17 -8.95
CA ARG A 23 2.94 -7.40 -10.40
C ARG A 23 3.74 -6.38 -11.21
N ARG A 24 3.77 -5.12 -10.77
CA ARG A 24 4.42 -4.02 -11.50
C ARG A 24 5.85 -3.76 -11.03
N PHE A 25 6.19 -4.16 -9.82
CA PHE A 25 7.52 -4.04 -9.25
C PHE A 25 7.85 -5.32 -8.49
N PRO A 26 8.25 -6.41 -9.15
CA PRO A 26 8.57 -7.67 -8.48
C PRO A 26 9.66 -7.51 -7.39
N PRO A 27 9.70 -8.37 -6.36
CA PRO A 27 10.70 -8.31 -5.30
C PRO A 27 12.15 -8.39 -5.83
N ALA A 28 12.39 -9.13 -6.92
CA ALA A 28 13.70 -9.18 -7.57
C ALA A 28 14.20 -7.82 -8.11
N ASN A 29 13.30 -6.85 -8.32
CA ASN A 29 13.70 -5.50 -8.73
C ASN A 29 14.20 -4.66 -7.55
N GLU A 30 14.01 -5.09 -6.30
CA GLU A 30 14.49 -4.35 -5.12
C GLU A 30 16.02 -4.22 -5.11
N GLU A 31 16.73 -5.26 -5.54
CA GLU A 31 18.19 -5.30 -5.59
C GLU A 31 18.77 -4.44 -6.73
N ARG A 32 17.93 -4.02 -7.67
CA ARG A 32 18.36 -3.25 -8.84
C ARG A 32 18.33 -1.76 -8.53
N THR A 33 19.48 -1.11 -8.68
CA THR A 33 19.64 0.34 -8.45
C THR A 33 19.64 1.17 -9.72
N ASP A 34 19.29 0.58 -10.86
CA ASP A 34 19.25 1.26 -12.15
C ASP A 34 18.23 2.42 -12.15
N LYS A 35 18.51 3.46 -12.94
CA LYS A 35 17.60 4.61 -13.10
C LYS A 35 16.20 4.21 -13.55
N ALA A 36 16.10 3.18 -14.39
CA ALA A 36 14.83 2.64 -14.87
C ALA A 36 13.98 2.05 -13.72
N VAL A 37 14.59 1.24 -12.85
CA VAL A 37 13.92 0.60 -11.72
C VAL A 37 13.51 1.63 -10.68
N THR A 38 14.37 2.63 -10.42
CA THR A 38 14.04 3.75 -9.52
C THR A 38 12.83 4.53 -10.02
N SER A 39 12.80 4.87 -11.32
CA SER A 39 11.66 5.56 -11.92
C SER A 39 10.38 4.71 -11.88
N GLN A 40 10.49 3.41 -12.17
CA GLN A 40 9.39 2.45 -12.07
C GLN A 40 8.85 2.37 -10.64
N LEU A 41 9.72 2.30 -9.64
CA LEU A 41 9.32 2.28 -8.23
C LEU A 41 8.52 3.54 -7.87
N SER A 42 8.99 4.72 -8.27
CA SER A 42 8.26 5.98 -8.03
C SER A 42 6.88 5.98 -8.68
N VAL A 43 6.78 5.55 -9.94
CA VAL A 43 5.49 5.51 -10.67
C VAL A 43 4.53 4.48 -10.05
N VAL A 44 5.02 3.29 -9.72
CA VAL A 44 4.21 2.21 -9.15
C VAL A 44 3.74 2.57 -7.74
N SER A 45 4.64 3.08 -6.90
CA SER A 45 4.30 3.51 -5.53
C SER A 45 3.30 4.67 -5.54
N GLU A 46 3.49 5.69 -6.36
CA GLU A 46 2.53 6.80 -6.48
C GLU A 46 1.16 6.31 -6.96
N GLY A 47 1.13 5.39 -7.93
CA GLY A 47 -0.12 4.78 -8.40
C GLY A 47 -0.84 3.95 -7.33
N VAL A 48 -0.10 3.29 -6.44
CA VAL A 48 -0.66 2.58 -5.28
C VAL A 48 -1.19 3.57 -4.24
N TYR A 49 -0.43 4.61 -3.92
CA TYR A 49 -0.83 5.63 -2.95
C TYR A 49 -2.07 6.40 -3.42
N ALA A 50 -2.14 6.77 -4.69
CA ALA A 50 -3.29 7.45 -5.27
C ALA A 50 -4.56 6.58 -5.20
N ARG A 51 -4.44 5.27 -5.47
CA ARG A 51 -5.57 4.33 -5.34
C ARG A 51 -6.01 4.17 -3.90
N ALA A 52 -5.08 4.05 -2.97
CA ALA A 52 -5.41 4.00 -1.54
C ALA A 52 -6.12 5.27 -1.06
N LEU A 53 -5.66 6.44 -1.54
CA LEU A 53 -6.29 7.71 -1.22
C LEU A 53 -7.72 7.82 -1.78
N ARG A 54 -7.96 7.36 -3.02
CA ARG A 54 -9.31 7.28 -3.60
C ARG A 54 -10.23 6.38 -2.78
N PHE A 55 -9.76 5.18 -2.44
CA PHE A 55 -10.50 4.27 -1.57
C PHE A 55 -10.80 4.88 -0.21
N HIS A 56 -9.87 5.66 0.36
CA HIS A 56 -10.11 6.43 1.58
C HIS A 56 -11.21 7.48 1.42
N GLN A 57 -11.20 8.25 0.32
CA GLN A 57 -12.22 9.27 0.04
C GLN A 57 -13.61 8.66 -0.14
N GLU A 58 -13.71 7.53 -0.84
CA GLU A 58 -14.98 6.82 -1.09
C GLU A 58 -15.53 6.15 0.17
N ASN A 59 -14.68 5.52 0.98
CA ASN A 59 -15.09 4.69 2.11
C ASN A 59 -14.92 5.39 3.47
N LYS A 60 -14.48 6.65 3.48
CA LYS A 60 -14.25 7.49 4.67
C LYS A 60 -13.51 6.75 5.79
N LEU A 61 -12.38 6.13 5.47
CA LEU A 61 -11.63 5.32 6.45
C LEU A 61 -11.26 6.14 7.70
N GLY A 62 -11.73 5.71 8.86
CA GLY A 62 -11.27 6.22 10.16
C GLY A 62 -9.86 5.74 10.52
N LEU A 63 -9.30 6.23 11.63
CA LEU A 63 -7.92 5.94 12.07
C LEU A 63 -7.61 4.44 12.12
N PHE A 64 -8.47 3.65 12.75
CA PHE A 64 -8.32 2.20 12.85
C PHE A 64 -8.26 1.52 11.47
N ARG A 65 -9.14 1.92 10.54
CA ARG A 65 -9.19 1.32 9.19
C ARG A 65 -7.97 1.72 8.35
N LYS A 66 -7.44 2.93 8.52
CA LYS A 66 -6.18 3.35 7.89
C LYS A 66 -5.00 2.51 8.39
N ALA A 67 -4.92 2.30 9.70
CA ALA A 67 -3.90 1.44 10.31
C ALA A 67 -4.02 -0.01 9.81
N LYS A 68 -5.26 -0.52 9.74
CA LYS A 68 -5.54 -1.87 9.22
C LYS A 68 -5.11 -2.01 7.76
N LEU A 69 -5.44 -1.05 6.89
CA LEU A 69 -4.99 -1.01 5.50
C LEU A 69 -3.45 -1.07 5.42
N GLY A 70 -2.77 -0.20 6.17
CA GLY A 70 -1.31 -0.16 6.21
C GLY A 70 -0.69 -1.47 6.69
N ASN A 71 -1.22 -2.07 7.76
CA ASN A 71 -0.73 -3.34 8.30
C ASN A 71 -0.95 -4.50 7.34
N THR A 72 -2.15 -4.64 6.77
CA THR A 72 -2.45 -5.71 5.82
C THR A 72 -1.59 -5.58 4.56
N PHE A 73 -1.42 -4.35 4.05
CA PHE A 73 -0.51 -4.07 2.94
C PHE A 73 0.94 -4.44 3.27
N ARG A 74 1.43 -4.04 4.46
CA ARG A 74 2.78 -4.36 4.95
C ARG A 74 3.03 -5.87 4.96
N TRP A 75 2.15 -6.62 5.60
CA TRP A 75 2.28 -8.08 5.71
C TRP A 75 2.24 -8.74 4.35
N GLN A 76 1.33 -8.30 3.48
CA GLN A 76 1.21 -8.89 2.16
C GLN A 76 2.47 -8.70 1.31
N LEU A 77 3.16 -7.56 1.43
CA LEU A 77 4.47 -7.38 0.80
C LEU A 77 5.52 -8.31 1.42
N LYS A 78 5.59 -8.43 2.75
CA LYS A 78 6.55 -9.37 3.38
C LYS A 78 6.36 -10.80 2.88
N GLU A 79 5.12 -11.26 2.78
CA GLU A 79 4.78 -12.60 2.25
C GLU A 79 5.19 -12.78 0.77
N MET A 80 5.26 -11.69 0.00
CA MET A 80 5.73 -11.70 -1.39
C MET A 80 7.26 -11.68 -1.51
N GLY A 81 8.01 -11.60 -0.40
CA GLY A 81 9.46 -11.72 -0.38
C GLY A 81 10.24 -10.39 -0.47
N TYR A 82 9.60 -9.24 -0.23
CA TYR A 82 10.32 -7.97 -0.10
C TYR A 82 11.07 -7.87 1.21
N THR A 83 12.18 -7.12 1.25
CA THR A 83 12.92 -6.92 2.50
C THR A 83 12.15 -6.02 3.47
N ASP A 84 12.41 -6.20 4.76
CA ASP A 84 11.74 -5.44 5.81
C ASP A 84 11.94 -3.92 5.67
N GLY A 85 13.14 -3.48 5.30
CA GLY A 85 13.45 -2.06 5.10
C GLY A 85 12.67 -1.45 3.94
N PHE A 86 12.53 -2.19 2.84
CA PHE A 86 11.74 -1.75 1.69
C PHE A 86 10.24 -1.71 2.02
N VAL A 87 9.73 -2.79 2.62
CA VAL A 87 8.33 -2.86 3.04
C VAL A 87 7.97 -1.70 3.96
N GLU A 88 8.83 -1.39 4.93
CA GLU A 88 8.61 -0.25 5.84
C GLU A 88 8.57 1.08 5.08
N LYS A 89 9.52 1.31 4.17
CA LYS A 89 9.57 2.54 3.36
C LYS A 89 8.29 2.75 2.55
N ILE A 90 7.82 1.73 1.83
CA ILE A 90 6.61 1.82 1.00
C ILE A 90 5.36 1.96 1.87
N THR A 91 5.27 1.19 2.95
CA THR A 91 4.12 1.27 3.88
C THR A 91 4.04 2.64 4.55
N LYS A 92 5.18 3.21 4.96
CA LYS A 92 5.22 4.55 5.55
C LYS A 92 4.74 5.61 4.57
N GLY A 93 5.18 5.54 3.31
CA GLY A 93 4.68 6.43 2.24
C GLY A 93 3.17 6.35 2.08
N LEU A 94 2.62 5.14 2.05
CA LEU A 94 1.19 4.88 1.99
C LEU A 94 0.43 5.52 3.16
N VAL A 95 0.87 5.27 4.39
CA VAL A 95 0.21 5.78 5.60
C VAL A 95 0.28 7.31 5.67
N VAL A 96 1.43 7.91 5.32
CA VAL A 96 1.58 9.38 5.29
C VAL A 96 0.60 10.00 4.29
N ARG A 97 0.49 9.43 3.08
CA ARG A 97 -0.46 9.90 2.06
C ARG A 97 -1.92 9.77 2.51
N LEU A 98 -2.25 8.72 3.26
CA LEU A 98 -3.59 8.53 3.86
C LEU A 98 -3.85 9.47 5.04
N ALA A 99 -2.81 9.90 5.76
CA ALA A 99 -2.90 10.82 6.89
C ALA A 99 -3.01 12.28 6.44
N GLN A 100 -2.48 12.62 5.25
CA GLN A 100 -2.64 13.94 4.67
C GLN A 100 -4.13 14.27 4.45
N LYS A 101 -4.62 15.22 5.23
CA LYS A 101 -5.92 15.84 5.02
C LYS A 101 -5.79 16.69 3.75
N LYS A 102 -6.66 16.48 2.75
CA LYS A 102 -6.82 17.49 1.69
C LYS A 102 -7.12 18.82 2.40
N ALA A 103 -6.24 19.80 2.21
CA ALA A 103 -6.53 21.20 2.52
C ALA A 103 -7.66 21.68 1.61
#